data_AF-A0A0E3WEE4-F1
#
_entry.id   AF-A0A0E3WEE4-F1
#
_cell.length_a   1.000
_cell.length_b   1.000
_cell.length_c   1.000
_cell.angle_alpha   90.00
_cell.angle_beta   90.00
_cell.angle_gamma   90.00
#
_symmetry.space_group_name_H-M   'P 1'
#
loop_
_entity.id
_entity.type
_entity.pdbx_description
1 polymer ?
#
loop_
_entity_poly.entity_id
_entity_poly.type
_entity_poly.pdbx_seq_one_letter_code
_entity_poly.pdbx_strand_id
1 'polypeptide(L)'
;MFDSWERSAEFPTLFAVDRAVQVDVGRIFPVSGIRKDKLPLWVKACGLLLEPLMPARQIAWLRRSDGGWVAAVEMTATSANQQSKLTMNLWLPSHAVAPPRSDTGEDRERLGR
;
A
#
# COMPACT_ATOMS: atom_id res chain seq x y z
N MET A 1 -5.93 -16.40 5.41
CA MET A 1 -6.45 -15.40 4.43
C MET A 1 -6.89 -16.05 3.12
N PHE A 2 -6.09 -16.94 2.53
CA PHE A 2 -6.39 -17.59 1.25
C PHE A 2 -6.77 -19.07 1.40
N ASP A 3 -7.17 -19.48 2.61
CA ASP A 3 -7.23 -20.89 3.00
C ASP A 3 -8.24 -21.69 2.18
N SER A 4 -9.29 -21.02 1.69
CA SER A 4 -10.33 -21.61 0.84
C SER A 4 -10.21 -21.23 -0.64
N TRP A 5 -9.14 -20.56 -1.07
CA TRP A 5 -8.95 -20.19 -2.48
C TRP A 5 -8.19 -21.29 -3.22
N GLU A 6 -8.76 -21.79 -4.32
CA GLU A 6 -8.14 -22.85 -5.11
C GLU A 6 -6.86 -22.37 -5.79
N ARG A 7 -5.76 -23.13 -5.60
CA ARG A 7 -4.48 -22.89 -6.26
C ARG A 7 -4.32 -23.84 -7.45
N SER A 8 -5.09 -23.61 -8.50
CA SER A 8 -5.00 -24.39 -9.73
C SER A 8 -3.70 -24.08 -10.49
N ALA A 9 -3.00 -25.12 -10.93
CA ALA A 9 -1.85 -25.00 -11.82
C ALA A 9 -2.26 -24.74 -13.28
N GLU A 10 -3.45 -25.19 -13.67
CA GLU A 10 -4.02 -25.02 -15.02
C GLU A 10 -4.62 -23.62 -15.20
N PHE A 11 -5.29 -23.10 -14.16
CA PHE A 11 -5.93 -21.78 -14.15
C PHE A 11 -5.42 -20.93 -12.97
N PRO A 12 -4.16 -20.47 -12.98
CA PRO A 12 -3.58 -19.78 -11.84
C PRO A 12 -4.20 -18.39 -11.69
N THR A 13 -4.96 -18.21 -10.60
CA THR A 13 -5.59 -16.93 -10.22
C THR A 13 -5.05 -16.36 -8.92
N LEU A 14 -4.25 -17.11 -8.17
CA LEU A 14 -3.58 -16.67 -6.95
C LEU A 14 -2.07 -16.92 -7.07
N PHE A 15 -1.30 -15.85 -6.88
CA PHE A 15 0.16 -15.86 -6.94
C PHE A 15 0.68 -15.33 -5.62
N ALA A 16 1.19 -16.23 -4.78
CA ALA A 16 1.85 -15.84 -3.54
C ALA A 16 3.17 -15.13 -3.86
N VAL A 17 3.44 -14.04 -3.15
CA VAL A 17 4.70 -13.30 -3.21
C VAL A 17 5.10 -12.90 -1.80
N ASP A 18 6.35 -12.50 -1.60
CA ASP A 18 6.78 -11.84 -0.37
C ASP A 18 7.81 -10.78 -0.75
N ARG A 19 7.40 -9.51 -0.78
CA ARG A 19 8.26 -8.40 -1.17
C ARG A 19 7.85 -7.09 -0.54
N ALA A 20 8.84 -6.24 -0.26
CA ALA A 20 8.60 -4.85 0.08
C ALA A 20 8.00 -4.10 -1.12
N VAL A 21 7.06 -3.20 -0.86
CA VAL A 21 6.42 -2.32 -1.83
C VAL A 21 6.16 -0.95 -1.22
N GLN A 22 5.89 0.04 -2.07
CA GLN A 22 5.36 1.34 -1.70
C GLN A 22 3.90 1.43 -2.16
N VAL A 23 3.02 1.84 -1.27
CA VAL A 23 1.59 2.03 -1.52
C VAL A 23 1.32 3.51 -1.74
N ASP A 24 0.74 3.86 -2.89
CA ASP A 24 0.23 5.20 -3.16
C ASP A 24 -1.13 5.39 -2.47
N VAL A 25 -1.08 6.02 -1.28
CA VAL A 25 -2.24 6.23 -0.41
C VAL A 25 -3.28 7.13 -1.08
N GLY A 26 -2.84 8.11 -1.89
CA GLY A 26 -3.73 9.04 -2.57
C GLY A 26 -4.63 8.37 -3.62
N ARG A 27 -4.25 7.20 -4.11
CA ARG A 27 -5.05 6.39 -5.05
C ARG A 27 -6.05 5.46 -4.37
N ILE A 28 -5.92 5.24 -3.06
CA ILE A 28 -6.70 4.22 -2.33
C ILE A 28 -7.62 4.83 -1.26
N PHE A 29 -7.22 5.94 -0.64
CA PHE A 29 -8.04 6.65 0.34
C PHE A 29 -8.51 7.98 -0.23
N PRO A 30 -9.83 8.21 -0.29
CA PRO A 30 -10.35 9.50 -0.76
C PRO A 30 -9.93 10.60 0.21
N VAL A 31 -9.70 11.79 -0.34
CA VAL A 31 -9.46 12.99 0.46
C VAL A 31 -10.72 13.26 1.30
N SER A 32 -10.58 13.46 2.61
CA SER A 32 -11.71 13.65 3.51
C SER A 32 -12.50 14.95 3.25
N GLY A 33 -11.94 15.89 2.48
CA GLY A 33 -12.51 17.22 2.22
C GLY A 33 -12.51 18.16 3.43
N ILE A 34 -12.15 17.67 4.62
CA ILE A 34 -12.11 18.45 5.85
C ILE A 34 -10.82 19.27 5.87
N ARG A 35 -10.96 20.59 5.97
CA ARG A 35 -9.79 21.47 6.10
C ARG A 35 -9.07 21.21 7.42
N LYS A 36 -7.75 21.14 7.37
CA LYS A 36 -6.93 20.83 8.56
C LYS A 36 -7.13 21.84 9.69
N ASP A 37 -7.36 23.12 9.42
CA ASP A 37 -7.61 24.14 10.44
C ASP A 37 -8.92 23.92 11.22
N LYS A 38 -9.89 23.20 10.64
CA LYS A 38 -11.17 22.86 11.28
C LYS A 38 -11.14 21.59 12.13
N LEU A 39 -10.05 20.82 12.06
CA LEU A 39 -9.91 19.60 12.86
C LEU A 39 -9.58 19.92 14.32
N PRO A 40 -10.27 19.30 15.29
CA PRO A 40 -9.87 19.34 16.68
C PRO A 40 -8.41 18.90 16.86
N LEU A 41 -7.68 19.52 17.79
CA LEU A 41 -6.25 19.22 18.01
C LEU A 41 -6.00 17.75 18.36
N TRP A 42 -6.90 17.14 19.14
CA TRP A 42 -6.77 15.72 19.51
C TRP A 42 -6.89 14.79 18.29
N VAL A 43 -7.67 15.14 17.25
CA VAL A 43 -7.73 14.37 16.01
C VAL A 43 -6.43 14.49 15.23
N LYS A 44 -5.84 15.69 15.16
CA LYS A 44 -4.55 15.91 14.50
C LYS A 44 -3.42 15.13 15.15
N ALA A 45 -3.43 15.08 16.49
CA ALA A 45 -2.37 14.43 17.26
C ALA A 45 -2.54 12.91 17.35
N CYS A 46 -3.78 12.41 17.50
CA CYS A 46 -4.02 11.00 17.79
C CYS A 46 -4.65 10.20 16.64
N GLY A 47 -5.08 10.87 15.56
CA GLY A 47 -5.67 10.22 14.39
C GLY A 47 -4.66 9.37 13.60
N LEU A 48 -5.18 8.44 12.79
CA LEU A 48 -4.38 7.60 11.89
C LEU A 48 -3.57 8.47 10.93
N LEU A 49 -2.25 8.29 10.93
CA LEU A 49 -1.33 8.94 10.02
C LEU A 49 -1.24 8.13 8.74
N LEU A 50 -1.61 8.76 7.62
CA LEU A 50 -1.45 8.23 6.28
C LEU A 50 -0.57 9.20 5.49
N GLU A 51 0.62 8.76 5.14
CA GLU A 51 1.54 9.50 4.28
C GLU A 51 1.23 9.21 2.80
N PRO A 52 1.60 10.09 1.85
CA PRO A 52 1.29 9.87 0.43
C PRO A 52 1.83 8.54 -0.13
N LEU A 53 3.00 8.12 0.34
CA LEU A 53 3.61 6.83 0.05
C LEU A 53 3.86 6.13 1.37
N MET A 54 3.34 4.92 1.50
CA MET A 54 3.50 4.10 2.70
C MET A 54 4.24 2.80 2.36
N PRO A 55 5.29 2.45 3.11
CA PRO A 55 5.92 1.13 2.96
C PRO A 55 4.93 0.04 3.39
N ALA A 56 4.89 -1.04 2.62
CA ALA A 56 4.09 -2.21 2.91
C ALA A 56 4.81 -3.49 2.46
N ARG A 57 4.28 -4.64 2.89
CA ARG A 57 4.67 -5.95 2.40
C ARG A 57 3.57 -6.47 1.49
N GLN A 58 3.89 -6.79 0.24
CA GLN A 58 2.96 -7.50 -0.62
C GLN A 58 3.07 -9.00 -0.37
N ILE A 59 1.93 -9.65 -0.17
CA ILE A 59 1.85 -11.09 0.14
C ILE A 59 1.21 -11.91 -0.98
N ALA A 60 0.44 -11.28 -1.89
CA ALA A 60 -0.11 -11.96 -3.05
C ALA A 60 -0.50 -11.01 -4.19
N TRP A 61 -0.62 -11.59 -5.38
CA TRP A 61 -1.47 -11.10 -6.47
C TRP A 61 -2.65 -12.04 -6.67
N LEU A 62 -3.84 -11.47 -6.90
CA LEU A 62 -5.02 -12.20 -7.30
C LEU A 62 -5.52 -11.69 -8.65
N ARG A 63 -5.84 -12.62 -9.57
CA ARG A 63 -6.50 -12.31 -10.83
C ARG A 63 -7.99 -12.18 -10.59
N ARG A 64 -8.58 -11.09 -11.06
CA ARG A 64 -10.01 -10.81 -10.98
C ARG A 64 -10.72 -11.41 -12.20
N SER A 65 -12.00 -11.74 -12.04
CA SER A 65 -12.83 -12.30 -13.12
C SER A 65 -13.04 -11.34 -14.30
N ASP A 66 -12.86 -10.04 -14.09
CA ASP A 66 -12.87 -9.00 -15.13
C ASP A 66 -11.52 -8.85 -15.86
N GLY A 67 -10.57 -9.76 -15.60
CA GLY A 67 -9.24 -9.73 -16.18
C GLY A 67 -8.26 -8.80 -15.48
N GLY A 68 -8.69 -8.05 -14.45
CA GLY A 68 -7.82 -7.19 -13.65
C GLY A 68 -6.96 -7.93 -12.62
N TRP A 69 -6.17 -7.16 -11.89
CA TRP A 69 -5.33 -7.65 -10.79
C TRP A 69 -5.61 -6.89 -9.51
N VAL A 70 -5.51 -7.58 -8.39
CA VAL A 70 -5.53 -7.01 -7.04
C VAL A 70 -4.33 -7.51 -6.24
N ALA A 71 -3.62 -6.60 -5.59
CA ALA A 71 -2.55 -6.92 -4.66
C ALA A 71 -3.13 -7.10 -3.26
N ALA A 72 -2.78 -8.19 -2.58
CA ALA A 72 -2.93 -8.28 -1.14
C ALA A 72 -1.67 -7.72 -0.48
N VAL A 73 -1.81 -6.69 0.35
CA VAL A 73 -0.69 -6.06 1.05
C VAL A 73 -0.98 -5.94 2.55
N GLU A 74 0.09 -6.03 3.33
CA GLU A 74 0.09 -5.75 4.76
C GLU A 74 0.84 -4.43 4.97
N MET A 75 0.12 -3.41 5.40
CA MET A 75 0.65 -2.06 5.60
C MET A 75 0.54 -1.69 7.07
N THR A 76 1.65 -1.29 7.66
CA THR A 76 1.66 -0.80 9.03
C THR A 76 1.39 0.70 9.05
N ALA A 77 0.48 1.14 9.91
CA ALA A 77 0.19 2.55 10.13
C ALA A 77 0.16 2.88 11.62
N THR A 78 0.38 4.15 11.96
CA THR A 78 0.41 4.62 13.34
C THR A 78 -0.52 5.80 13.53
N SER A 79 -0.84 6.12 14.79
CA SER A 79 -1.37 7.45 15.10
C SER A 79 -0.31 8.52 14.85
N ALA A 80 -0.71 9.76 14.59
CA ALA A 80 0.23 10.85 14.30
C ALA A 80 1.24 11.11 15.45
N ASN A 81 0.84 10.88 16.70
CA ASN A 81 1.72 10.94 17.87
C ASN A 81 2.52 9.64 18.14
N GLN A 82 2.44 8.64 17.24
CA GLN A 82 3.15 7.37 17.31
C GLN A 82 2.84 6.47 18.52
N GLN A 83 1.83 6.82 19.32
CA GLN A 83 1.44 6.05 20.53
C GLN A 83 0.54 4.86 20.22
N SER A 84 -0.02 4.77 19.02
CA SER A 84 -0.87 3.66 18.57
C SER A 84 -0.38 3.16 17.23
N LYS A 85 -0.47 1.85 17.02
CA LYS A 85 -0.02 1.15 15.81
C LYS A 85 -1.03 0.09 15.43
N LEU A 86 -1.26 -0.08 14.13
CA LEU A 86 -2.06 -1.16 13.59
C LEU A 86 -1.44 -1.69 12.29
N THR A 87 -1.82 -2.92 11.94
CA THR A 87 -1.49 -3.53 10.64
C THR A 87 -2.77 -3.66 9.84
N MET A 88 -2.79 -3.04 8.65
CA MET A 88 -3.89 -3.08 7.70
C MET A 88 -3.63 -4.17 6.66
N ASN A 89 -4.59 -5.06 6.48
CA ASN A 89 -4.61 -5.99 5.36
C ASN A 89 -5.47 -5.37 4.26
N LEU A 90 -4.83 -4.93 3.18
CA LEU A 90 -5.47 -4.16 2.11
C LEU A 90 -5.47 -4.94 0.79
N TRP A 91 -6.56 -4.76 0.04
CA TRP A 91 -6.73 -5.28 -1.32
C TRP A 91 -6.68 -4.10 -2.29
N LEU A 92 -5.57 -3.94 -2.98
CA LEU A 92 -5.26 -2.73 -3.74
C LEU A 92 -5.26 -3.00 -5.24
N PRO A 93 -5.73 -2.05 -6.07
CA PRO A 93 -5.55 -2.15 -7.51
C PRO A 93 -4.06 -2.15 -7.85
N SER A 94 -3.69 -2.79 -8.95
CA SER A 94 -2.28 -2.96 -9.32
C SER A 94 -1.50 -1.65 -9.44
N HIS A 95 -2.15 -0.58 -9.89
CA HIS A 95 -1.52 0.72 -10.07
C HIS A 95 -1.29 1.51 -8.77
N ALA A 96 -1.81 1.04 -7.63
CA ALA A 96 -1.57 1.66 -6.31
C ALA A 96 -0.37 1.05 -5.57
N VAL A 97 0.26 0.02 -6.14
CA VAL A 97 1.39 -0.69 -5.54
C VAL A 97 2.58 -0.60 -6.49
N ALA A 98 3.69 -0.05 -6.00
CA ALA A 98 4.94 0.07 -6.73
C ALA A 98 6.09 -0.63 -5.99
N PRO A 99 7.15 -1.06 -6.68
CA PRO A 99 8.39 -1.43 -6.01
C PRO A 99 8.90 -0.29 -5.11
N PRO A 100 9.67 -0.59 -4.04
CA PRO A 100 10.36 0.43 -3.28
C PRO A 100 11.18 1.29 -4.22
N ARG A 101 11.12 2.61 -4.03
CA ARG A 101 12.03 3.50 -4.76
C ARG A 101 13.44 3.09 -4.38
N SER A 102 14.22 2.63 -5.35
CA SER A 102 15.64 2.43 -5.14
C SER A 102 16.25 3.79 -4.89
N ASP A 103 16.71 4.03 -3.67
CA ASP A 103 17.55 5.19 -3.31
C ASP A 103 18.96 4.94 -3.88
N THR A 104 19.05 4.73 -5.20
CA THR A 104 20.32 4.60 -5.87
C THR A 104 20.72 6.00 -6.31
N GLY A 105 21.61 6.63 -5.54
CA GLY A 105 22.26 7.90 -5.88
C GLY A 105 23.10 7.89 -7.17
N GLU A 106 23.01 6.85 -8.02
CA GLU A 106 23.81 6.70 -9.25
C GLU A 106 23.10 7.21 -10.52
N ASP A 107 21.80 7.54 -10.48
CA ASP A 107 21.06 8.00 -11.67
C ASP A 107 21.32 9.48 -12.03
N ARG A 108 22.01 10.26 -11.18
CA ARG A 108 22.36 11.66 -11.50
C ARG A 108 23.62 11.79 -12.36
N GLU A 109 24.48 10.78 -12.44
CA GLU A 109 25.72 10.84 -13.25
C GLU A 109 25.56 10.30 -14.68
N ARG A 110 24.50 9.53 -14.99
CA ARG A 110 24.30 8.95 -16.33
C ARG A 110 23.60 9.87 -17.34
N LEU A 111 23.03 11.00 -16.91
CA LEU A 111 22.40 11.98 -17.81
C LEU A 111 23.30 13.22 -18.06
N GLY A 112 24.60 13.11 -17.78
CA GLY A 112 25.57 14.20 -17.88
C GLY A 112 26.84 13.84 -18.67
N ARG A 113 26.76 12.94 -19.65
CA ARG A 113 27.81 12.72 -20.66
C ARG A 113 27.24 12.58 -22.05
#